data_AF-A0AAE5ACQ4-F1
#
_entry.id   AF-A0AAE5ACQ4-F1
#
_cell.length_a   1.000
_cell.length_b   1.000
_cell.length_c   1.000
_cell.angle_alpha   90.00
_cell.angle_beta   90.00
_cell.angle_gamma   90.00
#
_symmetry.space_group_name_H-M   'P 1'
#
loop_
_entity.id
_entity.type
_entity.pdbx_description
1 polymer ?
#
loop_
_entity_poly.entity_id
_entity_poly.type
_entity_poly.pdbx_seq_one_letter_code
_entity_poly.pdbx_strand_id
1 'polypeptide(L)'
;MVNLPVAHQPRPLLPELSEFFAGITPFASLRPIFERNLMRIEDEVTEDHYELRAEIPGIDPAGDVQITVSDGQLTVKAERSERADTTARSEFSYGSFLRTVTLPAEADEDNITAGYDRGILTVRVPLTQNPAGARQITIQSTENGSTAIESVEHSE
;
A
#
# COMPACT_ATOMS: atom_id res chain seq x y z
N MET A 1 56.47 -25.33 11.19
CA MET A 1 55.16 -25.86 10.75
C MET A 1 54.22 -25.71 11.95
N VAL A 2 53.13 -24.94 11.97
CA VAL A 2 52.31 -24.28 10.95
C VAL A 2 51.60 -23.07 11.62
N ASN A 3 51.35 -22.02 10.85
CA ASN A 3 50.65 -20.78 11.21
C ASN A 3 49.11 -20.95 11.11
N LEU A 4 48.35 -20.22 11.93
CA LEU A 4 46.89 -20.29 12.18
C LEU A 4 45.97 -19.98 10.96
N PRO A 5 44.64 -20.23 11.06
CA PRO A 5 43.78 -19.12 11.48
C PRO A 5 42.67 -19.47 12.51
N VAL A 6 42.41 -18.48 13.37
CA VAL A 6 41.24 -18.35 14.24
C VAL A 6 40.00 -18.13 13.37
N ALA A 7 38.94 -18.87 13.63
CA ALA A 7 37.64 -18.67 13.00
C ALA A 7 36.97 -17.41 13.59
N HIS A 8 36.80 -16.37 12.77
CA HIS A 8 35.93 -15.24 13.09
C HIS A 8 34.47 -15.67 12.90
N GLN A 9 33.65 -15.55 13.95
CA GLN A 9 32.19 -15.61 13.80
C GLN A 9 31.71 -14.36 13.02
N PRO A 10 30.84 -14.51 12.01
CA PRO A 10 30.24 -13.35 11.36
C PRO A 10 29.23 -12.72 12.31
N ARG A 11 29.47 -11.48 12.71
CA ARG A 11 28.43 -10.61 13.27
C ARG A 11 27.37 -10.39 12.17
N PRO A 12 26.07 -10.51 12.45
CA PRO A 12 25.06 -10.06 11.51
C PRO A 12 25.19 -8.54 11.35
N LEU A 13 25.45 -8.11 10.11
CA LEU A 13 25.54 -6.72 9.67
C LEU A 13 24.12 -6.21 9.43
N LEU A 14 23.46 -5.69 10.45
CA LEU A 14 22.30 -4.81 10.25
C LEU A 14 22.54 -3.53 11.04
N PRO A 15 22.88 -2.41 10.39
CA PRO A 15 22.79 -1.10 11.03
C PRO A 15 21.31 -0.72 11.19
N GLU A 16 20.92 -0.48 12.44
CA GLU A 16 19.82 0.36 12.93
C GLU A 16 18.72 0.77 11.92
N LEU A 17 17.61 0.03 11.94
CA LEU A 17 16.40 0.24 11.13
C LEU A 17 15.59 1.50 11.50
N SER A 18 16.05 2.31 12.45
CA SER A 18 15.38 3.51 12.95
C SER A 18 15.64 4.77 12.09
N GLU A 19 16.70 4.79 11.28
CA GLU A 19 17.02 5.96 10.41
C GLU A 19 16.46 5.85 8.99
N PHE A 20 15.97 4.67 8.58
CA PHE A 20 15.39 4.43 7.24
C PHE A 20 13.97 5.04 7.09
N PHE A 21 13.27 5.32 8.18
CA PHE A 21 11.92 5.91 8.17
C PHE A 21 11.90 7.44 8.05
N ALA A 22 13.05 8.12 8.03
CA ALA A 22 13.11 9.58 8.07
C ALA A 22 13.18 10.29 6.70
N GLY A 23 12.97 9.59 5.57
CA GLY A 23 13.22 10.19 4.24
C GLY A 23 12.47 9.54 3.07
N ILE A 24 11.26 10.00 2.84
CA ILE A 24 10.41 9.84 1.65
C ILE A 24 11.13 10.18 0.31
N THR A 25 10.94 9.32 -0.74
CA THR A 25 10.98 9.52 -2.24
C THR A 25 12.08 8.78 -3.05
N PRO A 26 11.88 8.25 -4.30
CA PRO A 26 10.69 7.82 -5.07
C PRO A 26 10.65 6.29 -5.36
N PHE A 27 9.43 5.78 -5.53
CA PHE A 27 8.98 4.40 -5.33
C PHE A 27 9.11 3.41 -6.51
N ALA A 28 10.17 3.44 -7.34
CA ALA A 28 10.20 2.59 -8.56
C ALA A 28 11.38 1.60 -8.72
N SER A 29 12.45 1.64 -7.93
CA SER A 29 13.69 0.92 -8.32
C SER A 29 14.36 0.04 -7.26
N LEU A 30 13.71 -0.26 -6.13
CA LEU A 30 14.21 -1.24 -5.14
C LEU A 30 13.08 -2.18 -4.72
N ARG A 31 12.72 -3.12 -5.60
CA ARG A 31 12.03 -4.34 -5.17
C ARG A 31 13.03 -5.50 -5.14
N PRO A 32 13.65 -5.75 -3.98
CA PRO A 32 13.86 -7.15 -3.60
C PRO A 32 13.52 -7.40 -2.12
N ILE A 33 12.84 -8.52 -1.84
CA ILE A 33 12.42 -9.08 -0.52
C ILE A 33 11.00 -8.69 -0.03
N PHE A 34 10.53 -7.45 -0.18
CA PHE A 34 9.18 -7.05 0.26
C PHE A 34 8.00 -7.65 -0.57
N GLU A 35 8.26 -8.30 -1.70
CA GLU A 35 7.20 -8.90 -2.55
C GLU A 35 6.71 -10.29 -2.12
N ARG A 36 7.36 -10.96 -1.15
CA ARG A 36 6.97 -12.34 -0.78
C ARG A 36 5.84 -12.42 0.25
N ASN A 37 5.62 -11.38 1.04
CA ASN A 37 4.63 -11.35 2.12
C ASN A 37 3.58 -10.28 1.85
N LEU A 38 2.87 -10.44 0.74
CA LEU A 38 1.76 -9.56 0.40
C LEU A 38 0.58 -9.87 1.33
N MET A 39 0.31 -8.96 2.27
CA MET A 39 -0.97 -8.96 2.98
C MET A 39 -2.09 -8.81 1.95
N ARG A 40 -3.05 -9.73 1.99
CA ARG A 40 -4.23 -9.67 1.14
C ARG A 40 -5.20 -8.69 1.75
N ILE A 41 -5.72 -7.82 0.90
CA ILE A 41 -6.64 -6.77 1.30
C ILE A 41 -7.80 -6.72 0.31
N GLU A 42 -8.92 -6.23 0.80
CA GLU A 42 -10.03 -5.71 0.02
C GLU A 42 -10.42 -4.36 0.62
N ASP A 43 -10.85 -3.43 -0.23
CA ASP A 43 -11.31 -2.13 0.21
C ASP A 43 -12.55 -1.67 -0.58
N GLU A 44 -13.36 -0.87 0.09
CA GLU A 44 -14.54 -0.26 -0.50
C GLU A 44 -14.73 1.18 0.00
N VAL A 45 -15.31 2.01 -0.87
CA VAL A 45 -15.76 3.35 -0.54
C VAL A 45 -17.28 3.32 -0.52
N THR A 46 -17.87 3.67 0.63
CA THR A 46 -19.32 3.86 0.78
C THR A 46 -19.66 5.36 0.73
N GLU A 47 -20.93 5.72 0.92
CA GLU A 47 -21.34 7.12 1.02
C GLU A 47 -20.75 7.81 2.27
N ASP A 48 -20.57 7.08 3.37
CA ASP A 48 -20.22 7.65 4.68
C ASP A 48 -18.78 7.35 5.13
N HIS A 49 -18.15 6.30 4.60
CA HIS A 49 -16.81 5.86 5.03
C HIS A 49 -16.08 5.05 3.96
N TYR A 50 -14.75 5.06 4.05
CA TYR A 50 -13.86 4.08 3.43
C TYR A 50 -13.64 2.92 4.41
N GLU A 51 -13.69 1.67 3.93
CA GLU A 51 -13.38 0.47 4.70
C GLU A 51 -12.26 -0.32 4.02
N LEU A 52 -11.21 -0.64 4.78
CA LEU A 52 -10.13 -1.54 4.38
C LEU A 52 -10.18 -2.79 5.25
N ARG A 53 -10.21 -3.96 4.63
CA ARG A 53 -10.12 -5.26 5.31
C ARG A 53 -8.85 -5.98 4.89
N ALA A 54 -8.13 -6.52 5.87
CA ALA A 54 -6.88 -7.23 5.65
C ALA A 54 -6.90 -8.62 6.30
N GLU A 55 -6.49 -9.64 5.55
CA GLU A 55 -6.32 -11.01 6.05
C GLU A 55 -4.98 -11.12 6.79
N ILE A 56 -5.03 -11.18 8.13
CA ILE A 56 -3.84 -11.29 8.98
C ILE A 56 -4.07 -12.34 10.09
N PRO A 57 -4.16 -13.64 9.75
CA PRO A 57 -4.52 -14.66 10.72
C PRO A 57 -3.37 -15.06 11.66
N GLY A 58 -3.70 -15.19 12.95
CA GLY A 58 -2.82 -15.80 13.95
C GLY A 58 -1.66 -14.92 14.40
N ILE A 59 -1.93 -13.63 14.59
CA ILE A 59 -1.05 -12.64 15.22
C ILE A 59 -1.76 -11.98 16.40
N ASP A 60 -1.02 -11.33 17.30
CA ASP A 60 -1.61 -10.49 18.35
C ASP A 60 -1.78 -9.06 17.83
N PRO A 61 -3.01 -8.57 17.59
CA PRO A 61 -3.21 -7.23 17.03
C PRO A 61 -2.67 -6.11 17.92
N ALA A 62 -2.59 -6.31 19.25
CA ALA A 62 -2.14 -5.26 20.17
C ALA A 62 -0.61 -5.05 20.14
N GLY A 63 0.16 -6.10 19.84
CA GLY A 63 1.62 -6.06 19.83
C GLY A 63 2.23 -6.09 18.42
N ASP A 64 1.57 -6.76 17.47
CA ASP A 64 2.15 -7.11 16.19
C ASP A 64 1.58 -6.31 15.01
N VAL A 65 0.57 -5.45 15.22
CA VAL A 65 -0.05 -4.63 14.15
C VAL A 65 0.15 -3.16 14.42
N GLN A 66 0.54 -2.42 13.38
CA GLN A 66 0.64 -0.98 13.39
C GLN A 66 -0.14 -0.40 12.19
N ILE A 67 -0.96 0.61 12.48
CA ILE A 67 -1.74 1.35 11.49
C ILE A 67 -1.31 2.81 11.58
N THR A 68 -0.94 3.40 10.45
CA THR A 68 -0.51 4.80 10.37
C THR A 68 -1.15 5.48 9.19
N VAL A 69 -1.45 6.78 9.32
CA VAL A 69 -1.82 7.63 8.19
C VAL A 69 -0.82 8.77 8.07
N SER A 70 -0.35 9.02 6.85
CA SER A 70 0.50 10.17 6.50
C SER A 70 0.25 10.52 5.05
N ASP A 71 0.11 11.82 4.76
CA ASP A 71 -0.01 12.34 3.40
C ASP A 71 -1.11 11.65 2.56
N GLY A 72 -2.29 11.43 3.16
CA GLY A 72 -3.41 10.74 2.49
C GLY A 72 -3.18 9.24 2.24
N GLN A 73 -2.19 8.63 2.90
CA GLN A 73 -1.88 7.21 2.75
C GLN A 73 -2.08 6.45 4.06
N LEU A 74 -2.97 5.46 4.03
CA LEU A 74 -3.16 4.50 5.11
C LEU A 74 -2.19 3.34 4.93
N THR A 75 -1.33 3.12 5.92
CA THR A 75 -0.38 2.00 5.95
C THR A 75 -0.72 1.05 7.08
N VAL A 76 -0.85 -0.23 6.74
CA VAL A 76 -0.97 -1.35 7.68
C VAL A 76 0.30 -2.16 7.64
N LYS A 77 0.97 -2.26 8.79
CA LYS A 77 2.13 -3.12 9.01
C LYS A 77 1.76 -4.20 10.02
N ALA A 78 2.17 -5.43 9.75
CA ALA A 78 1.99 -6.54 10.68
C ALA A 78 3.25 -7.40 10.74
N GLU A 79 3.51 -8.04 11.89
CA GLU A 79 4.62 -8.99 12.04
C GLU A 79 4.10 -10.36 12.46
N ARG A 80 4.64 -11.42 11.85
CA ARG A 80 4.33 -12.80 12.24
C ARG A 80 5.61 -13.55 12.54
N SER A 81 5.80 -13.90 13.80
CA SER A 81 6.97 -14.67 14.23
C SER A 81 6.94 -16.11 13.72
N GLU A 82 8.10 -16.61 13.30
CA GLU A 82 8.28 -18.02 12.96
C GLU A 82 8.32 -18.88 14.23
N ARG A 83 7.81 -20.12 14.16
CA ARG A 83 8.00 -21.08 15.24
C ARG A 83 9.41 -21.68 15.17
N ALA A 84 10.11 -21.74 16.29
CA ALA A 84 11.49 -22.19 16.39
C ALA A 84 11.74 -23.68 16.02
N ASP A 85 10.70 -24.45 15.68
CA ASP A 85 10.81 -25.88 15.45
C ASP A 85 11.28 -26.19 14.02
N THR A 86 12.59 -26.36 13.88
CA THR A 86 13.33 -26.30 12.60
C THR A 86 13.15 -27.53 11.71
N THR A 87 12.32 -28.50 12.13
CA THR A 87 12.07 -29.74 11.36
C THR A 87 10.74 -29.68 10.58
N ALA A 88 9.94 -28.61 10.73
CA ALA A 88 8.66 -28.48 10.05
C ALA A 88 8.79 -27.87 8.65
N ARG A 89 8.09 -28.45 7.67
CA ARG A 89 7.82 -27.78 6.40
C ARG A 89 6.65 -26.81 6.60
N SER A 90 6.86 -25.53 6.29
CA SER A 90 5.84 -24.49 6.40
C SER A 90 5.48 -23.94 5.03
N GLU A 91 4.20 -23.79 4.76
CA GLU A 91 3.66 -22.98 3.64
C GLU A 91 3.23 -21.59 4.12
N PHE A 92 3.36 -21.31 5.41
CA PHE A 92 3.00 -20.02 5.98
C PHE A 92 4.10 -19.00 5.69
N SER A 93 3.68 -17.80 5.30
CA SER A 93 4.51 -16.61 5.30
C SER A 93 4.76 -16.14 6.74
N TYR A 94 6.04 -15.89 7.07
CA TYR A 94 6.51 -15.30 8.33
C TYR A 94 7.30 -14.01 8.05
N GLY A 95 7.50 -13.20 9.09
CA GLY A 95 8.17 -11.90 9.02
C GLY A 95 7.17 -10.74 8.90
N SER A 96 7.63 -9.63 8.35
CA SER A 96 6.82 -8.42 8.21
C SER A 96 5.93 -8.45 6.96
N PHE A 97 4.71 -7.96 7.12
CA PHE A 97 3.73 -7.68 6.09
C PHE A 97 3.49 -6.18 6.06
N LEU A 98 3.39 -5.59 4.88
CA LEU A 98 3.13 -4.16 4.73
C LEU A 98 2.20 -3.91 3.54
N ARG A 99 1.18 -3.10 3.78
CA ARG A 99 0.30 -2.58 2.73
C ARG A 99 0.05 -1.11 2.95
N THR A 100 0.08 -0.37 1.85
CA THR A 100 -0.25 1.05 1.82
C THR A 100 -1.30 1.25 0.74
N VAL A 101 -2.35 1.99 1.10
CA VAL A 101 -3.45 2.37 0.21
C VAL A 101 -3.63 3.89 0.28
N THR A 102 -4.01 4.50 -0.83
CA THR A 102 -4.35 5.92 -0.87
C THR A 102 -5.79 6.09 -0.41
N LEU A 103 -6.00 6.96 0.58
CA LEU A 103 -7.33 7.29 1.07
C LEU A 103 -8.06 8.21 0.07
N PRO A 104 -9.40 8.17 0.04
CA PRO A 104 -10.18 9.20 -0.63
C PRO A 104 -9.83 10.60 -0.10
N ALA A 105 -9.98 11.63 -0.95
CA ALA A 105 -9.64 13.00 -0.58
C ALA A 105 -10.50 13.53 0.58
N GLU A 106 -11.70 12.97 0.74
CA GLU A 106 -12.69 13.32 1.74
C GLU A 106 -12.46 12.60 3.09
N ALA A 107 -11.44 11.75 3.21
CA ALA A 107 -11.16 10.98 4.41
C ALA A 107 -10.94 11.87 5.65
N ASP A 108 -11.67 11.56 6.72
CA ASP A 108 -11.46 12.11 8.06
C ASP A 108 -10.40 11.27 8.78
N GLU A 109 -9.14 11.69 8.64
CA GLU A 109 -7.98 10.98 9.21
C GLU A 109 -7.94 11.03 10.76
N ASP A 110 -8.67 11.94 11.40
CA ASP A 110 -8.69 12.12 12.85
C ASP A 110 -9.65 11.12 13.55
N ASN A 111 -10.62 10.58 12.82
CA ASN A 111 -11.69 9.73 13.38
C ASN A 111 -11.64 8.27 12.89
N ILE A 112 -10.44 7.78 12.59
CA ILE A 112 -10.22 6.40 12.15
C ILE A 112 -10.48 5.41 13.28
N THR A 113 -11.15 4.31 12.96
CA THR A 113 -11.36 3.18 13.88
C THR A 113 -10.82 1.89 13.28
N ALA A 114 -10.36 0.99 14.13
CA ALA A 114 -9.89 -0.33 13.73
C ALA A 114 -10.44 -1.41 14.65
N GLY A 115 -10.78 -2.56 14.07
CA GLY A 115 -11.21 -3.75 14.78
C GLY A 115 -10.53 -4.99 14.22
N TYR A 116 -10.35 -6.01 15.05
CA TYR A 116 -9.79 -7.29 14.64
C TYR A 116 -10.70 -8.43 15.10
N ASP A 117 -11.23 -9.20 14.15
CA ASP A 117 -12.09 -10.35 14.41
C ASP A 117 -11.67 -11.53 13.54
N ARG A 118 -11.49 -12.70 14.18
CA ARG A 118 -11.23 -14.00 13.51
C ARG A 118 -10.15 -13.95 12.40
N GLY A 119 -9.07 -13.21 12.62
CA GLY A 119 -7.97 -13.14 11.66
C GLY A 119 -8.09 -12.02 10.62
N ILE A 120 -9.14 -11.20 10.69
CA ILE A 120 -9.38 -10.08 9.78
C ILE A 120 -9.24 -8.78 10.54
N LEU A 121 -8.34 -7.91 10.07
CA LEU A 121 -8.27 -6.52 10.48
C LEU A 121 -9.23 -5.72 9.62
N THR A 122 -10.11 -4.92 10.23
CA THR A 122 -10.98 -3.96 9.56
C THR A 122 -10.63 -2.56 10.02
N VAL A 123 -10.27 -1.68 9.09
CA VAL A 123 -10.02 -0.25 9.33
C VAL A 123 -11.12 0.54 8.66
N ARG A 124 -11.77 1.43 9.41
CA ARG A 124 -12.81 2.34 8.92
C ARG A 124 -12.36 3.77 9.05
N VAL A 125 -12.45 4.50 7.94
CA VAL A 125 -12.10 5.91 7.83
C VAL A 125 -13.36 6.67 7.40
N PRO A 126 -13.98 7.47 8.28
CA PRO A 126 -15.15 8.26 7.90
C PRO A 126 -14.84 9.21 6.73
N LEU A 127 -15.85 9.53 5.92
CA LEU A 127 -15.75 10.52 4.85
C LEU A 127 -16.46 11.81 5.28
N THR A 128 -15.81 12.94 5.05
CA THR A 128 -16.38 14.27 5.27
C THR A 128 -17.32 14.61 4.11
N GLN A 129 -18.48 15.20 4.42
CA GLN A 129 -19.50 15.56 3.41
C GLN A 129 -19.13 16.77 2.53
N ASN A 130 -17.84 17.13 2.45
CA ASN A 130 -17.39 18.26 1.64
C ASN A 130 -16.36 17.81 0.60
N PRO A 131 -16.80 17.12 -0.46
CA PRO A 131 -15.91 16.81 -1.58
C PRO A 131 -15.44 18.13 -2.17
N ALA A 132 -14.12 18.28 -2.30
CA ALA A 132 -13.53 19.40 -3.01
C ALA A 132 -13.95 19.34 -4.49
N GLY A 133 -15.10 19.95 -4.80
CA GLY A 133 -15.62 20.26 -6.13
C GLY A 133 -15.37 19.20 -7.21
N ALA A 134 -16.23 18.17 -7.28
CA ALA A 134 -16.30 17.30 -8.45
C ALA A 134 -16.45 18.16 -9.73
N ARG A 135 -15.51 18.01 -10.68
CA ARG A 135 -15.56 18.71 -11.96
C ARG A 135 -16.07 17.74 -13.03
N GLN A 136 -17.27 17.98 -13.53
CA GLN A 136 -17.77 17.28 -14.70
C GLN A 136 -16.97 17.73 -15.93
N ILE A 137 -16.29 16.79 -16.58
CA ILE A 137 -15.59 17.05 -17.85
C ILE A 137 -16.51 16.58 -18.99
N THR A 138 -16.98 17.52 -19.80
CA THR A 138 -17.73 17.22 -21.02
C THR A 138 -16.78 16.78 -22.13
N ILE A 139 -16.98 15.58 -22.68
CA ILE A 139 -16.24 15.09 -23.84
C ILE A 139 -16.74 15.81 -25.08
N GLN A 140 -15.85 16.52 -25.79
CA GLN A 140 -16.15 17.11 -27.09
C GLN A 140 -15.74 16.14 -28.20
N SER A 141 -16.71 15.66 -28.99
CA SER A 141 -16.44 14.90 -30.21
C SER A 141 -16.06 15.88 -31.32
N THR A 142 -14.81 15.83 -31.80
CA THR A 142 -14.42 16.47 -33.06
C THR A 142 -14.83 15.57 -34.22
N GLU A 143 -16.00 15.83 -34.81
CA GLU A 143 -16.29 15.36 -36.17
C GLU A 143 -15.63 16.33 -37.16
N ASN A 144 -14.45 15.98 -37.66
CA ASN A 144 -13.87 16.63 -38.82
C ASN A 144 -13.87 15.66 -39.99
N GLY A 145 -14.76 15.93 -40.95
CA GLY A 145 -14.82 15.28 -42.25
C GLY A 145 -15.47 16.18 -43.29
N SER A 146 -15.02 17.44 -43.41
CA SER A 146 -15.40 18.32 -44.52
C SER A 146 -14.17 18.69 -45.33
N THR A 147 -13.97 17.97 -46.45
CA THR A 147 -13.26 18.49 -47.62
C THR A 147 -14.08 18.18 -48.86
N ALA A 148 -14.99 19.09 -49.20
CA ALA A 148 -15.48 19.25 -50.57
C ALA A 148 -14.95 20.59 -51.08
N ILE A 149 -13.97 20.50 -51.97
CA ILE A 149 -13.51 21.60 -52.82
C ILE A 149 -14.54 21.79 -53.93
N GLU A 150 -15.38 22.81 -53.81
CA GLU A 150 -16.20 23.29 -54.92
C GLU A 150 -15.49 24.47 -55.58
N SER A 151 -14.96 24.19 -56.77
CA SER A 151 -14.38 25.18 -57.68
C SER A 151 -15.51 26.02 -58.27
N VAL A 152 -15.52 27.33 -58.02
CA VAL A 152 -16.40 28.27 -58.73
C VAL A 152 -15.72 28.66 -60.04
N GLU A 153 -16.30 28.21 -61.16
CA GLU A 153 -16.09 28.82 -62.48
C GLU A 153 -16.54 30.29 -62.44
N HIS A 154 -15.69 31.20 -62.95
CA HIS A 154 -16.11 32.48 -63.48
C HIS A 154 -15.42 32.69 -64.82
N SER A 155 -16.24 32.64 -65.87
CA SER A 155 -15.91 33.04 -67.23
C SER A 155 -16.69 34.31 -67.59
N GLU A 156 -15.98 35.21 -68.29
CA GLU A 156 -16.35 36.49 -68.93
C GLU A 156 -16.37 37.76 -68.08
#